data_AF-A0A2S8RCM0-F1
#
_entry.id   AF-A0A2S8RCM0-F1
#
_cell.length_a   1.000
_cell.length_b   1.000
_cell.length_c   1.000
_cell.angle_alpha   90.00
_cell.angle_beta   90.00
_cell.angle_gamma   90.00
#
_symmetry.space_group_name_H-M   'P 1'
#
loop_
_entity.id
_entity.type
_entity.pdbx_description
1 polymer ?
#
loop_
_entity_poly.entity_id
_entity_poly.type
_entity_poly.pdbx_seq_one_letter_code
_entity_poly.pdbx_strand_id
1 'polypeptide(L)'
;MFPKVKEKLKKYKNKLKTTNDNELKKQALSSIHTKSFHCIGGSIYALYPDADFSSSIQFICALQTISDYLDNLCDKTKISDEKAFRHLHLSLLDATDTSSFFGDYYKYYPIKEDSKYLHYLVSECRSSLLNLHSYEKALPYIKKYVNFYSNLQTFKHLSIDVRENT
;
A
#
# COMPACT_ATOMS: atom_id res chain seq x y z
N MET A 1 -9.25 -0.19 19.53
CA MET A 1 -8.60 0.11 18.24
C MET A 1 -7.20 -0.51 18.12
N PHE A 2 -6.21 -0.15 18.94
CA PHE A 2 -4.82 -0.68 18.80
C PHE A 2 -4.66 -2.21 18.73
N PRO A 3 -5.37 -3.03 19.54
CA PRO A 3 -5.27 -4.49 19.42
C PRO A 3 -5.69 -5.01 18.03
N LYS A 4 -6.71 -4.39 17.41
CA LYS A 4 -7.18 -4.75 16.07
C LYS A 4 -6.19 -4.39 14.98
N VAL A 5 -5.49 -3.25 15.10
CA VAL A 5 -4.37 -2.90 14.21
C VAL A 5 -3.27 -3.95 14.31
N LYS A 6 -2.86 -4.31 15.54
CA LYS A 6 -1.83 -5.34 15.78
C LYS A 6 -2.24 -6.70 15.18
N GLU A 7 -3.52 -7.06 15.28
CA GLU A 7 -4.07 -8.26 14.66
C GLU A 7 -3.93 -8.23 13.13
N LYS A 8 -4.31 -7.14 12.46
CA LYS A 8 -4.16 -6.98 11.01
C LYS A 8 -2.69 -7.05 10.57
N LEU A 9 -1.81 -6.30 11.23
CA LEU A 9 -0.37 -6.33 10.91
C LEU A 9 0.24 -7.72 11.13
N LYS A 10 -0.17 -8.45 12.17
CA LYS A 10 0.24 -9.84 12.39
C LYS A 10 -0.25 -10.76 11.26
N LYS A 11 -1.48 -10.59 10.78
CA LYS A 11 -2.04 -11.31 9.63
C LYS A 11 -1.20 -11.04 8.37
N TYR A 12 -0.87 -9.78 8.09
CA TYR A 12 -0.08 -9.40 6.92
C TYR A 12 1.36 -9.92 7.00
N LYS A 13 1.97 -9.88 8.18
CA LYS A 13 3.28 -10.51 8.43
C LYS A 13 3.23 -12.02 8.23
N ASN A 14 2.17 -12.69 8.68
CA ASN A 14 2.02 -14.14 8.50
C ASN A 14 1.88 -14.55 7.03
N LYS A 15 1.28 -13.71 6.17
CA LYS A 15 1.17 -13.99 4.73
C LYS A 15 2.54 -14.15 4.04
N LEU A 16 3.56 -13.48 4.56
CA LEU A 16 4.94 -13.55 4.05
C LEU A 16 5.72 -14.79 4.50
N LYS A 17 5.18 -15.62 5.41
CA LYS A 17 5.88 -16.81 5.91
C LYS A 17 6.18 -17.83 4.81
N THR A 18 5.26 -17.97 3.86
CA THR A 18 5.37 -18.91 2.73
C THR A 18 6.12 -18.31 1.53
N THR A 19 6.44 -17.02 1.56
CA THR A 19 7.24 -16.36 0.53
C THR A 19 8.69 -16.77 0.67
N ASN A 20 9.36 -17.07 -0.46
CA ASN A 20 10.80 -17.34 -0.48
C ASN A 20 11.59 -16.16 0.12
N ASP A 21 12.75 -16.44 0.71
CA ASP A 21 13.60 -15.36 1.21
C ASP A 21 14.21 -14.58 0.05
N ASN A 22 13.74 -13.34 -0.13
CA ASN A 22 14.16 -12.45 -1.19
C ASN A 22 14.03 -10.99 -0.73
N GLU A 23 14.50 -10.06 -1.58
CA GLU A 23 14.50 -8.64 -1.26
C GLU A 23 13.09 -8.10 -1.00
N LEU A 24 12.09 -8.55 -1.76
CA LEU A 24 10.68 -8.12 -1.60
C LEU A 24 10.14 -8.49 -0.20
N LYS A 25 10.35 -9.74 0.23
CA LYS A 25 9.96 -10.20 1.57
C LYS A 25 10.68 -9.41 2.66
N LYS A 26 11.99 -9.17 2.51
CA LYS A 26 12.78 -8.38 3.48
C LYS A 26 12.22 -6.97 3.61
N GLN A 27 11.95 -6.31 2.49
CA GLN A 27 11.41 -4.94 2.50
C GLN A 27 9.99 -4.86 3.07
N ALA A 28 9.12 -5.84 2.77
CA ALA A 28 7.77 -5.92 3.33
C ALA A 28 7.76 -6.20 4.85
N LEU A 29 8.63 -7.09 5.34
CA LEU A 29 8.76 -7.33 6.78
C LEU A 29 9.34 -6.12 7.51
N SER A 30 10.34 -5.47 6.89
CA SER A 30 10.97 -4.25 7.41
C SER A 30 9.98 -3.09 7.51
N SER A 31 9.12 -2.89 6.51
CA SER A 31 8.11 -1.83 6.53
C SER A 31 7.11 -2.04 7.66
N ILE A 32 6.58 -3.26 7.85
CA ILE A 32 5.69 -3.58 8.97
C ILE A 32 6.38 -3.34 10.32
N HIS A 33 7.65 -3.75 10.45
CA HIS A 33 8.38 -3.62 11.71
C HIS A 33 8.64 -2.17 12.09
N THR A 34 9.13 -1.37 11.14
CA THR A 34 9.62 -0.01 11.40
C THR A 34 8.55 1.07 11.29
N LYS A 35 7.46 0.82 10.53
CA LYS A 35 6.43 1.83 10.19
C LYS A 35 5.03 1.49 10.72
N SER A 36 4.89 0.51 11.61
CA SER A 36 3.58 0.13 12.19
C SER A 36 2.83 1.28 12.86
N PHE A 37 3.53 2.32 13.32
CA PHE A 37 2.93 3.51 13.91
C PHE A 37 2.07 4.31 12.92
N HIS A 38 2.31 4.24 11.60
CA HIS A 38 1.44 4.86 10.60
C HIS A 38 0.04 4.24 10.61
N CYS A 39 -0.05 2.90 10.69
CA CYS A 39 -1.33 2.20 10.81
C CYS A 39 -2.05 2.55 12.13
N ILE A 40 -1.29 2.65 13.23
CA ILE A 40 -1.84 3.03 14.55
C ILE A 40 -2.40 4.45 14.51
N GLY A 41 -1.67 5.41 13.93
CA GLY A 41 -2.10 6.80 13.80
C GLY A 41 -3.33 6.93 12.90
N GLY A 42 -3.29 6.33 11.70
CA GLY A 42 -4.40 6.41 10.74
C GLY A 42 -5.69 5.78 11.25
N SER A 43 -5.60 4.68 12.00
CA SER A 43 -6.78 3.96 12.51
C SER A 43 -7.59 4.72 13.56
N ILE A 44 -7.15 5.91 13.99
CA ILE A 44 -7.98 6.84 14.77
C ILE A 44 -9.26 7.21 14.02
N TYR A 45 -9.22 7.31 12.68
CA TYR A 45 -10.38 7.64 11.86
C TYR A 45 -11.48 6.57 11.89
N ALA A 46 -11.16 5.34 12.32
CA ALA A 46 -12.18 4.31 12.51
C ALA A 46 -13.11 4.59 13.71
N LEU A 47 -12.81 5.59 14.54
CA LEU A 47 -13.64 6.03 15.67
C LEU A 47 -14.61 7.16 15.29
N TYR A 48 -14.60 7.63 14.04
CA TYR A 48 -15.53 8.66 13.59
C TYR A 48 -16.99 8.14 13.70
N PRO A 49 -17.96 9.00 14.03
CA PRO A 49 -19.37 8.60 14.07
C PRO A 49 -19.79 7.90 12.77
N ASP A 50 -20.57 6.83 12.91
CA ASP A 50 -21.12 6.01 11.82
C ASP A 50 -20.08 5.29 10.92
N ALA A 51 -18.79 5.40 11.23
CA ALA A 51 -17.77 4.61 10.54
C ALA A 51 -17.90 3.13 10.92
N ASP A 52 -17.87 2.24 9.92
CA ASP A 52 -17.65 0.82 10.19
C ASP A 52 -16.23 0.65 10.72
N PHE A 53 -16.13 0.43 12.03
CA PHE A 53 -14.85 0.31 12.73
C PHE A 53 -13.96 -0.81 12.16
N SER A 54 -14.54 -1.97 11.85
CA SER A 54 -13.76 -3.14 11.42
C SER A 54 -13.27 -2.98 9.99
N SER A 55 -14.15 -2.52 9.10
CA SER A 55 -13.84 -2.26 7.69
C SER A 55 -12.86 -1.09 7.56
N SER A 56 -13.03 -0.02 8.35
CA SER A 56 -12.11 1.12 8.37
C SER A 56 -10.71 0.72 8.84
N ILE A 57 -10.58 -0.05 9.93
CA ILE A 57 -9.27 -0.53 10.38
C ILE A 57 -8.61 -1.40 9.32
N GLN A 58 -9.36 -2.30 8.67
CA GLN A 58 -8.81 -3.14 7.62
C GLN A 58 -8.31 -2.32 6.43
N PHE A 59 -9.14 -1.40 5.92
CA PHE A 59 -8.79 -0.54 4.79
C PHE A 59 -7.53 0.27 5.09
N ILE A 60 -7.51 0.97 6.23
CA ILE A 60 -6.39 1.82 6.64
C ILE A 60 -5.12 1.01 6.80
N CYS A 61 -5.17 -0.13 7.52
CA CYS A 61 -3.98 -0.95 7.73
C CYS A 61 -3.44 -1.53 6.42
N ALA A 62 -4.31 -2.02 5.53
CA ALA A 62 -3.90 -2.60 4.27
C ALA A 62 -3.29 -1.54 3.33
N LEU A 63 -3.97 -0.41 3.14
CA LEU A 63 -3.51 0.67 2.26
C LEU A 63 -2.19 1.26 2.76
N GLN A 64 -2.08 1.48 4.07
CA GLN A 64 -0.85 1.97 4.68
C GLN A 64 0.30 0.95 4.58
N THR A 65 0.01 -0.35 4.71
CA THR A 65 1.01 -1.41 4.51
C THR A 65 1.52 -1.43 3.07
N ILE A 66 0.64 -1.25 2.07
CA ILE A 66 1.05 -1.09 0.65
C ILE A 66 1.98 0.11 0.53
N SER A 67 1.53 1.27 1.01
CA SER A 67 2.27 2.53 0.94
C SER A 67 3.68 2.41 1.54
N ASP A 68 3.80 1.89 2.76
CA ASP A 68 5.09 1.74 3.45
C ASP A 68 5.99 0.69 2.81
N TYR A 69 5.41 -0.36 2.24
CA TYR A 69 6.14 -1.38 1.49
C TYR A 69 6.70 -0.81 0.18
N LEU A 70 5.89 -0.09 -0.60
CA LEU A 70 6.36 0.55 -1.83
C LEU A 70 7.42 1.61 -1.58
N ASP A 71 7.28 2.41 -0.52
CA ASP A 71 8.30 3.38 -0.09
C ASP A 71 9.64 2.67 0.21
N ASN A 72 9.61 1.53 0.92
CA ASN A 72 10.83 0.72 1.12
C ASN A 72 11.41 0.18 -0.19
N LEU A 73 10.58 -0.26 -1.14
CA LEU A 73 11.06 -0.72 -2.44
C LEU A 73 11.76 0.41 -3.21
N CYS A 74 11.20 1.63 -3.17
CA CYS A 74 11.78 2.78 -3.87
C CYS A 74 13.02 3.36 -3.17
N ASP A 75 13.11 3.28 -1.83
CA ASP A 75 14.19 3.90 -1.04
C ASP A 75 15.36 2.95 -0.71
N LYS A 76 15.05 1.68 -0.37
CA LYS A 76 16.03 0.75 0.22
C LYS A 76 16.67 -0.18 -0.79
N THR A 77 16.22 -0.17 -2.03
CA THR A 77 16.79 -0.99 -3.10
C THR A 77 17.70 -0.13 -3.99
N LYS A 78 18.63 -0.76 -4.71
CA LYS A 78 19.52 -0.05 -5.66
C LYS A 78 18.83 0.25 -7.00
N ILE A 79 17.50 0.27 -7.02
CA ILE A 79 16.69 0.45 -8.22
C ILE A 79 16.33 1.93 -8.28
N SER A 80 16.55 2.56 -9.43
CA SER A 80 16.14 3.95 -9.68
C SER A 80 15.57 4.03 -11.09
N ASP A 81 14.31 3.63 -11.22
CA ASP A 81 13.58 3.58 -12.49
C ASP A 81 12.18 4.16 -12.26
N GLU A 82 11.95 5.36 -12.80
CA GLU A 82 10.67 6.07 -12.71
C GLU A 82 9.50 5.21 -13.21
N LYS A 83 9.69 4.51 -14.34
CA LYS A 83 8.65 3.69 -14.95
C LYS A 83 8.30 2.51 -14.05
N ALA A 84 9.30 1.90 -13.42
CA ALA A 84 9.09 0.83 -12.46
C ALA A 84 8.34 1.33 -11.21
N PHE A 85 8.73 2.48 -10.67
CA PHE A 85 8.08 3.07 -9.49
C PHE A 85 6.64 3.50 -9.76
N ARG A 86 6.37 4.17 -10.88
CA ARG A 86 5.00 4.50 -11.30
C ARG A 86 4.13 3.25 -11.41
N HIS A 87 4.68 2.18 -11.97
CA HIS A 87 3.93 0.94 -12.17
C HIS A 87 3.63 0.20 -10.87
N LEU A 88 4.57 0.17 -9.92
CA LEU A 88 4.31 -0.33 -8.57
C LEU A 88 3.15 0.41 -7.90
N HIS A 89 3.12 1.74 -8.03
CA HIS A 89 2.11 2.59 -7.41
C HIS A 89 0.70 2.46 -8.02
N LEU A 90 0.54 1.79 -9.17
CA LEU A 90 -0.80 1.41 -9.66
C LEU A 90 -1.54 0.51 -8.66
N SER A 91 -0.81 -0.24 -7.83
CA SER A 91 -1.42 -1.05 -6.77
C SER A 91 -2.20 -0.22 -5.74
N LEU A 92 -1.81 1.03 -5.47
CA LEU A 92 -2.58 1.92 -4.59
C LEU A 92 -3.87 2.39 -5.25
N LEU A 93 -3.87 2.62 -6.57
CA LEU A 93 -5.09 2.94 -7.30
C LEU A 93 -6.05 1.76 -7.29
N ASP A 94 -5.56 0.57 -7.62
CA ASP A 94 -6.36 -0.66 -7.61
C ASP A 94 -6.85 -1.04 -6.21
N ALA A 95 -6.09 -0.71 -5.15
CA ALA A 95 -6.54 -0.90 -3.76
C ALA A 95 -7.75 -0.04 -3.40
N THR A 96 -7.95 1.08 -4.09
CA THR A 96 -9.03 2.04 -3.80
C THR A 96 -10.26 1.90 -4.69
N ASP A 97 -10.19 1.05 -5.72
CA ASP A 97 -11.27 0.87 -6.68
C ASP A 97 -11.74 -0.59 -6.72
N THR A 98 -12.97 -0.85 -6.27
CA THR A 98 -13.50 -2.23 -6.26
C THR A 98 -13.86 -2.74 -7.66
N SER A 99 -13.90 -1.87 -8.68
CA SER A 99 -14.25 -2.21 -10.06
C SER A 99 -13.03 -2.51 -10.95
N SER A 100 -11.80 -2.21 -10.49
CA SER A 100 -10.60 -2.38 -11.32
C SER A 100 -10.15 -3.84 -11.44
N PHE A 101 -9.38 -4.16 -12.47
CA PHE A 101 -8.68 -5.44 -12.58
C PHE A 101 -7.35 -5.38 -11.83
N PHE A 102 -6.89 -6.50 -11.29
CA PHE A 102 -5.54 -6.55 -10.70
C PHE A 102 -4.49 -6.38 -11.79
N GLY A 103 -3.60 -5.40 -11.62
CA GLY A 103 -2.43 -5.22 -12.47
C GLY A 103 -1.26 -6.17 -12.16
N ASP A 104 -0.38 -6.37 -13.15
CA ASP A 104 0.97 -6.91 -12.91
C ASP A 104 1.89 -5.80 -12.37
N TYR A 105 1.75 -5.47 -11.09
CA TYR A 105 2.43 -4.34 -10.46
C TYR A 105 3.95 -4.35 -10.60
N TYR A 106 4.55 -5.53 -10.81
CA TYR A 106 5.99 -5.71 -10.96
C TYR A 106 6.45 -5.77 -12.42
N LYS A 107 5.58 -5.47 -13.40
CA LYS A 107 5.87 -5.60 -14.85
C LYS A 107 7.24 -5.01 -15.25
N TYR A 108 7.55 -3.81 -14.76
CA TYR A 108 8.80 -3.10 -15.03
C TYR A 108 9.80 -3.15 -13.87
N TYR A 109 9.44 -3.76 -12.74
CA TYR A 109 10.34 -3.89 -11.60
C TYR A 109 11.25 -5.13 -11.79
N PRO A 110 12.56 -5.06 -11.45
CA PRO A 110 13.50 -6.14 -11.73
C PRO A 110 13.29 -7.38 -10.83
N ILE A 111 12.65 -7.23 -9.67
CA ILE A 111 12.33 -8.35 -8.75
C ILE A 111 10.82 -8.49 -8.68
N LYS A 112 10.26 -9.63 -9.12
CA LYS A 112 8.81 -9.75 -9.34
C LYS A 112 8.07 -10.70 -8.40
N GLU A 113 8.79 -11.68 -7.82
CA GLU A 113 8.17 -12.76 -7.07
C GLU A 113 7.96 -12.41 -5.60
N ASP A 114 6.84 -11.76 -5.30
CA ASP A 114 6.42 -11.44 -3.92
C ASP A 114 5.45 -12.50 -3.34
N SER A 115 5.23 -13.62 -4.05
CA SER A 115 4.22 -14.63 -3.74
C SER A 115 2.79 -14.07 -3.59
N LYS A 116 2.43 -13.14 -4.48
CA LYS A 116 1.12 -12.45 -4.53
C LYS A 116 0.82 -11.62 -3.27
N TYR A 117 1.84 -11.17 -2.56
CA TYR A 117 1.68 -10.40 -1.33
C TYR A 117 1.00 -9.05 -1.56
N LEU A 118 1.43 -8.30 -2.58
CA LEU A 118 0.86 -7.01 -2.95
C LEU A 118 -0.58 -7.17 -3.45
N HIS A 119 -0.86 -8.21 -4.25
CA HIS A 119 -2.22 -8.56 -4.67
C HIS A 119 -3.12 -8.87 -3.46
N TYR A 120 -2.58 -9.59 -2.47
CA TYR A 120 -3.29 -9.89 -1.24
C TYR A 120 -3.67 -8.62 -0.46
N LEU A 121 -2.74 -7.65 -0.30
CA LEU A 121 -3.04 -6.37 0.36
C LEU A 121 -4.07 -5.54 -0.40
N VAL A 122 -3.98 -5.49 -1.74
CA VAL A 122 -4.98 -4.83 -2.60
C VAL A 122 -6.36 -5.46 -2.38
N SER A 123 -6.43 -6.78 -2.28
CA SER A 123 -7.69 -7.49 -1.99
C SER A 123 -8.24 -7.18 -0.60
N GLU A 124 -7.39 -7.01 0.42
CA GLU A 124 -7.83 -6.61 1.77
C GLU A 124 -8.44 -5.19 1.74
N CYS A 125 -7.87 -4.27 0.96
CA CYS A 125 -8.45 -2.93 0.77
C CYS A 125 -9.82 -3.01 0.08
N ARG A 126 -9.88 -3.66 -1.09
CA ARG A 126 -11.12 -3.76 -1.88
C ARG A 126 -12.26 -4.43 -1.11
N SER A 127 -11.96 -5.52 -0.40
CA SER A 127 -12.98 -6.21 0.41
C SER A 127 -13.51 -5.34 1.56
N SER A 128 -12.69 -4.49 2.16
CA SER A 128 -13.17 -3.55 3.19
C SER A 128 -14.02 -2.42 2.62
N LEU A 129 -13.72 -1.93 1.41
CA LEU A 129 -14.49 -0.87 0.76
C LEU A 129 -15.94 -1.28 0.47
N LEU A 130 -16.19 -2.56 0.18
CA LEU A 130 -17.55 -3.08 -0.07
C LEU A 130 -18.51 -2.87 1.12
N ASN A 131 -17.98 -2.73 2.34
CA ASN A 131 -18.77 -2.50 3.55
C ASN A 131 -18.82 -1.02 3.96
N LEU A 132 -18.07 -0.13 3.30
CA LEU A 132 -18.06 1.29 3.60
C LEU A 132 -19.12 2.00 2.77
N HIS A 133 -20.26 2.27 3.41
CA HIS A 133 -21.36 3.00 2.79
C HIS A 133 -20.88 4.33 2.19
N SER A 134 -21.31 4.63 0.96
CA SER A 134 -20.97 5.85 0.23
C SER A 134 -19.49 6.02 -0.20
N TYR A 135 -18.62 5.00 -0.11
CA TYR A 135 -17.23 5.13 -0.57
C TYR A 135 -17.15 5.57 -2.04
N GLU A 136 -18.10 5.14 -2.88
CA GLU A 136 -18.19 5.51 -4.30
C GLU A 136 -18.27 7.03 -4.51
N LYS A 137 -18.93 7.75 -3.60
CA LYS A 137 -19.00 9.22 -3.63
C LYS A 137 -17.65 9.87 -3.31
N ALA A 138 -16.83 9.21 -2.50
CA ALA A 138 -15.49 9.66 -2.15
C ALA A 138 -14.42 9.22 -3.17
N LEU A 139 -14.71 8.20 -3.99
CA LEU A 139 -13.75 7.58 -4.91
C LEU A 139 -13.02 8.58 -5.83
N PRO A 140 -13.67 9.59 -6.45
CA PRO A 140 -12.97 10.58 -7.27
C PRO A 140 -11.89 11.35 -6.49
N TYR A 141 -12.18 11.69 -5.22
CA TYR A 141 -11.24 12.39 -4.34
C TYR A 141 -10.11 11.46 -3.89
N ILE A 142 -10.44 10.22 -3.53
CA ILE A 142 -9.46 9.20 -3.16
C ILE A 142 -8.47 8.99 -4.31
N LYS A 143 -8.96 8.77 -5.53
CA LYS A 143 -8.11 8.60 -6.72
C LYS A 143 -7.23 9.82 -6.98
N LYS A 144 -7.76 11.04 -6.80
CA LYS A 144 -6.98 12.28 -6.91
C LYS A 144 -5.81 12.30 -5.92
N TYR A 145 -6.06 12.01 -4.64
CA TYR A 145 -5.01 12.03 -3.61
C TYR A 145 -4.02 10.87 -3.75
N VAL A 146 -4.48 9.68 -4.13
CA VAL A 146 -3.59 8.56 -4.46
C VAL A 146 -2.69 8.94 -5.64
N ASN A 147 -3.21 9.58 -6.69
CA ASN A 147 -2.38 10.04 -7.81
C ASN A 147 -1.32 11.06 -7.38
N PHE A 148 -1.69 12.05 -6.55
CA PHE A 148 -0.72 13.00 -6.02
C PHE A 148 0.36 12.32 -5.17
N TYR A 149 -0.05 11.40 -4.29
CA TYR A 149 0.87 10.62 -3.47
C TYR A 149 1.82 9.79 -4.34
N SER A 150 1.29 9.03 -5.29
CA SER A 150 2.07 8.19 -6.20
C SER A 150 3.05 8.99 -7.06
N ASN A 151 2.67 10.18 -7.53
CA ASN A 151 3.57 11.08 -8.23
C ASN A 151 4.70 11.56 -7.31
N LEU A 152 4.38 12.06 -6.12
CA LEU A 152 5.38 12.49 -5.13
C LEU A 152 6.37 11.36 -4.81
N GLN A 153 5.86 10.16 -4.56
CA GLN A 153 6.67 8.98 -4.25
C GLN A 153 7.54 8.54 -5.42
N THR A 154 7.06 8.68 -6.65
CA THR A 154 7.87 8.39 -7.83
C THR A 154 9.05 9.34 -7.93
N PHE A 155 8.80 10.66 -7.87
CA PHE A 155 9.84 11.65 -8.12
C PHE A 155 10.86 11.74 -7.00
N LYS A 156 10.43 11.69 -5.72
CA LYS A 156 11.32 11.84 -4.56
C LYS A 156 12.35 10.72 -4.40
N HIS A 157 12.35 9.69 -5.25
CA HIS A 157 13.32 8.57 -5.24
C HIS A 157 14.19 8.51 -6.50
N LEU A 158 14.01 9.43 -7.46
CA LEU A 158 14.91 9.57 -8.61
C LEU A 158 16.22 10.25 -8.20
N SER A 159 17.23 10.31 -9.09
CA SER A 159 18.44 11.10 -8.82
C SER A 159 18.10 12.59 -8.67
N ILE A 160 18.96 13.33 -7.96
CA ILE A 160 18.75 14.76 -7.69
C ILE A 160 18.57 15.55 -8.99
N ASP A 161 19.35 15.21 -10.02
CA ASP A 161 19.33 15.86 -11.35
C ASP A 161 17.99 15.70 -12.06
N VAL A 162 17.24 14.62 -11.79
CA VAL A 162 15.90 14.42 -12.36
C VAL A 162 14.85 15.13 -11.50
N ARG A 163 14.99 15.10 -10.17
CA ARG A 163 14.02 15.71 -9.22
C ARG A 163 13.82 17.20 -9.42
N GLU A 164 14.90 17.95 -9.68
CA GLU A 164 14.84 19.42 -9.76
C GLU A 164 14.41 19.94 -11.13
N ASN A 165 14.27 19.04 -12.13
CA ASN A 165 13.88 19.38 -13.50
C ASN A 165 12.44 18.95 -13.87
N THR A 166 11.65 18.46 -12.91
CA THR A 166 10.24 18.03 -13.11
C THR A 166 9.27 18.94 -12.39
#